data_AF-A0A951M614-F1
#
_entry.id   AF-A0A951M614-F1
#
_cell.length_a   1.000
_cell.length_b   1.000
_cell.length_c   1.000
_cell.angle_alpha   90.00
_cell.angle_beta   90.00
_cell.angle_gamma   90.00
#
_symmetry.space_group_name_H-M   'P 1'
#
loop_
_entity.id
_entity.type
_entity.pdbx_description
1 polymer ?
#
loop_
_entity_poly.entity_id
_entity_poly.type
_entity_poly.pdbx_seq_one_letter_code
_entity_poly.pdbx_strand_id
1 'polypeptide(L)'
;MKLLISTILLILVFQTGFAKDPAEKTFLIIFDKSELKELKTSPEYIELSLMSIFKTKAYTGNSDAAILVQVPYGNIDECQLGDMFIRLNRERIVSLNEVALKIVNLDQSKAMYENLLASFEEKNQKVKARSKQGKAISAD
;
A
#
# COMPACT_ATOMS: atom_id res chain seq x y z
N MET A 1 -3.65 -53.84 2.63
CA MET A 1 -4.41 -52.73 3.28
C MET A 1 -3.51 -51.68 3.95
N LYS A 2 -2.46 -52.06 4.70
CA LYS A 2 -1.55 -51.11 5.37
C LYS A 2 -0.87 -50.09 4.43
N LEU A 3 -0.49 -50.53 3.23
CA LEU A 3 0.15 -49.67 2.22
C LEU A 3 -0.80 -48.61 1.64
N LEU A 4 -2.05 -49.00 1.34
CA LEU A 4 -3.10 -48.08 0.87
C LEU A 4 -3.44 -47.02 1.92
N ILE A 5 -3.53 -47.42 3.20
CA ILE A 5 -3.77 -46.50 4.31
C ILE A 5 -2.62 -45.49 4.44
N SER A 6 -1.37 -45.95 4.29
CA SER A 6 -0.20 -45.08 4.30
C SER A 6 -0.19 -44.09 3.14
N THR A 7 -0.62 -44.49 1.94
CA THR A 7 -0.70 -43.61 0.77
C THR A 7 -1.78 -42.55 0.93
N ILE A 8 -2.96 -42.93 1.45
CA ILE A 8 -4.07 -41.99 1.72
C ILE A 8 -3.67 -40.98 2.80
N LEU A 9 -2.99 -41.43 3.86
CA LEU A 9 -2.50 -40.56 4.93
C LEU A 9 -1.47 -39.55 4.40
N LEU A 10 -0.57 -40.00 3.52
CA LEU A 10 0.44 -39.13 2.91
C LEU A 10 -0.18 -38.05 2.02
N ILE A 11 -1.21 -38.38 1.23
CA ILE A 11 -1.93 -37.43 0.37
C ILE A 11 -2.66 -36.38 1.20
N LEU A 12 -3.25 -36.75 2.34
CA LEU A 12 -3.97 -35.83 3.22
C LEU A 12 -3.05 -34.79 3.88
N VAL A 13 -1.81 -35.15 4.22
CA VAL A 13 -0.84 -34.22 4.82
C VAL A 13 -0.42 -33.14 3.81
N PHE A 14 -0.30 -33.47 2.53
CA PHE A 14 0.08 -32.52 1.47
C PHE A 14 -1.01 -31.51 1.10
N GLN A 15 -2.26 -31.68 1.56
CA GLN A 15 -3.38 -30.78 1.22
C GLN A 15 -3.57 -29.61 2.21
N THR A 16 -2.75 -29.52 3.28
CA THR A 16 -2.95 -28.52 4.36
C THR A 16 -2.18 -27.21 4.17
N GLY A 17 -1.52 -27.02 3.04
CA GLY A 17 -0.68 -25.85 2.75
C GLY A 17 -1.35 -24.77 1.89
N PHE A 18 -2.58 -24.36 2.19
CA PHE A 18 -3.10 -23.10 1.61
C PHE A 18 -2.51 -21.94 2.41
N ALA A 19 -1.36 -21.44 1.97
CA ALA A 19 -0.82 -20.18 2.47
C ALA A 19 -1.86 -19.09 2.15
N LYS A 20 -2.32 -18.39 3.19
CA LYS A 20 -3.18 -17.20 3.04
C LYS A 20 -2.47 -16.25 2.09
N ASP A 21 -3.08 -15.92 0.96
CA ASP A 21 -2.47 -15.06 -0.05
C ASP A 21 -1.88 -13.82 0.65
N PRO A 22 -0.60 -13.50 0.37
CA PRO A 22 0.04 -12.37 1.00
C PRO A 22 -0.79 -11.13 0.68
N ALA A 23 -1.23 -10.40 1.71
CA ALA A 23 -2.11 -9.26 1.53
C ALA A 23 -1.49 -8.29 0.52
N GLU A 24 -2.20 -8.07 -0.60
CA GLU A 24 -1.78 -7.11 -1.62
C GLU A 24 -1.66 -5.73 -1.00
N LYS A 25 -0.63 -4.98 -1.41
CA LYS A 25 -0.40 -3.61 -0.94
C LYS A 25 -0.44 -2.64 -2.11
N THR A 26 -1.04 -1.48 -1.90
CA THR A 26 -1.07 -0.40 -2.89
C THR A 26 -0.21 0.77 -2.44
N PHE A 27 0.75 1.13 -3.29
CA PHE A 27 1.61 2.29 -3.12
C PHE A 27 1.27 3.37 -4.15
N LEU A 28 1.37 4.62 -3.72
CA LEU A 28 1.32 5.79 -4.57
C LEU A 28 2.70 6.46 -4.56
N ILE A 29 3.33 6.52 -5.73
CA ILE A 29 4.60 7.21 -5.93
C ILE A 29 4.28 8.56 -6.54
N ILE A 30 4.77 9.64 -5.95
CA ILE A 30 4.58 11.02 -6.39
C ILE A 30 5.92 11.56 -6.85
N PHE A 31 5.91 12.28 -7.96
CA PHE A 31 7.11 12.87 -8.59
C PHE A 31 6.96 14.37 -8.75
N ASP A 32 8.09 15.08 -8.71
CA ASP A 32 8.14 16.49 -9.10
C ASP A 32 8.21 16.62 -10.63
N LYS A 33 7.24 17.31 -11.23
CA LYS A 33 7.19 17.53 -12.68
C LYS A 33 8.39 18.31 -13.22
N SER A 34 8.96 19.22 -12.42
CA SER A 34 10.16 20.00 -12.79
C SER A 34 11.35 19.08 -12.95
N GLU A 35 11.57 18.25 -11.94
CA GLU A 35 12.69 17.32 -11.86
C GLU A 35 12.62 16.27 -12.97
N LEU A 36 11.43 15.70 -13.22
CA LEU A 36 11.25 14.75 -14.32
C LEU A 36 11.60 15.36 -15.69
N LYS A 37 11.30 16.65 -15.91
CA LYS A 37 11.67 17.36 -17.14
C LYS A 37 13.18 17.55 -17.25
N GLU A 38 13.85 17.92 -16.16
CA GLU A 38 15.32 18.05 -16.13
C GLU A 38 16.02 16.73 -16.41
N LEU A 39 15.48 15.63 -15.85
CA LEU A 39 15.96 14.27 -16.06
C LEU A 39 15.54 13.68 -17.43
N LYS A 40 14.76 14.44 -18.22
CA LYS A 40 14.22 14.05 -19.54
C LYS A 40 13.49 12.70 -19.48
N THR A 41 12.68 12.51 -18.45
CA THR A 41 11.91 11.28 -18.22
C THR A 41 10.44 11.59 -17.99
N SER A 42 9.60 10.56 -17.92
CA SER A 42 8.19 10.68 -17.60
C SER A 42 7.73 9.54 -16.69
N PRO A 43 6.61 9.70 -15.96
CA PRO A 43 6.07 8.63 -15.13
C PRO A 43 5.78 7.36 -15.93
N GLU A 44 5.29 7.49 -17.17
CA GLU A 44 5.06 6.36 -18.08
C GLU A 44 6.36 5.64 -18.43
N TYR A 45 7.46 6.38 -18.60
CA TYR A 45 8.76 5.78 -18.89
C TYR A 45 9.32 5.03 -17.67
N ILE A 46 9.22 5.64 -16.49
CA ILE A 46 9.63 5.01 -15.21
C ILE A 46 8.78 3.76 -14.95
N GLU A 47 7.47 3.85 -15.21
CA GLU A 47 6.50 2.77 -15.06
C GLU A 47 6.94 1.50 -15.80
N LEU A 48 7.54 1.61 -17.00
CA LEU A 48 8.02 0.44 -17.76
C LEU A 48 9.02 -0.42 -16.97
N SER A 49 9.80 0.19 -16.06
CA SER A 49 10.75 -0.55 -15.21
C SER A 49 10.02 -1.38 -14.15
N LEU A 50 8.86 -0.91 -13.70
CA LEU A 50 8.07 -1.51 -12.61
C LEU A 50 7.01 -2.49 -13.12
N MET A 51 6.47 -2.27 -14.32
CA MET A 51 5.43 -3.11 -14.96
C MET A 51 5.83 -4.59 -15.12
N SER A 52 7.13 -4.89 -15.16
CA SER A 52 7.61 -6.27 -15.27
C SER A 52 7.45 -7.06 -13.97
N ILE A 53 7.28 -6.38 -12.83
CA ILE A 53 7.26 -6.97 -11.49
C ILE A 53 5.91 -6.73 -10.81
N PHE A 54 5.29 -5.57 -11.05
CA PHE A 54 4.07 -5.14 -10.39
C PHE A 54 3.00 -4.71 -11.38
N LYS A 55 1.76 -4.68 -10.89
CA LYS A 55 0.68 -4.06 -11.63
C LYS A 55 0.69 -2.56 -11.35
N THR A 56 0.98 -1.78 -12.37
CA THR A 56 1.16 -0.33 -12.23
C THR A 56 0.16 0.46 -13.07
N LYS A 57 0.00 1.74 -12.72
CA LYS A 57 -0.68 2.72 -13.55
C LYS A 57 -0.05 4.09 -13.37
N ALA A 58 0.54 4.64 -14.42
CA ALA A 58 0.99 6.02 -14.45
C ALA A 58 -0.19 7.00 -14.60
N TYR A 59 -0.06 8.15 -13.95
CA TYR A 59 -0.99 9.28 -14.01
C TYR A 59 -0.21 10.55 -14.36
N THR A 60 -0.59 11.18 -15.46
CA THR A 60 -0.04 12.44 -15.94
C THR A 60 -1.14 13.37 -16.45
N GLY A 61 -0.81 14.66 -16.60
CA GLY A 61 -1.73 15.70 -17.07
C GLY A 61 -1.89 16.86 -16.08
N ASN A 62 -3.13 17.22 -15.78
CA ASN A 62 -3.46 18.32 -14.86
C ASN A 62 -3.19 17.99 -13.39
N SER A 63 -3.17 16.70 -13.04
CA SER A 63 -2.82 16.20 -11.70
C SER A 63 -1.31 16.07 -11.52
N ASP A 64 -0.83 15.97 -10.28
CA ASP A 64 0.58 15.67 -10.01
C ASP A 64 1.04 14.39 -10.72
N ALA A 65 2.32 14.38 -11.13
CA ALA A 65 2.91 13.22 -11.77
C ALA A 65 3.02 12.09 -10.75
N ALA A 66 2.36 10.96 -11.02
CA ALA A 66 2.30 9.87 -10.06
C ALA A 66 2.23 8.50 -10.74
N ILE A 67 2.63 7.46 -10.00
CA ILE A 67 2.45 6.06 -10.39
C ILE A 67 1.77 5.34 -9.23
N LEU A 68 0.68 4.64 -9.53
CA LEU A 68 0.06 3.71 -8.59
C LEU A 68 0.67 2.33 -8.82
N VAL A 69 1.14 1.69 -7.76
CA VAL A 69 1.80 0.37 -7.80
C VAL A 69 1.04 -0.58 -6.89
N GLN A 70 0.47 -1.64 -7.47
CA GLN A 70 -0.11 -2.75 -6.74
C GLN A 70 0.93 -3.86 -6.64
N VAL A 71 1.35 -4.11 -5.41
CA VAL A 71 2.33 -5.12 -5.08
C VAL A 71 1.59 -6.37 -4.61
N PRO A 72 1.74 -7.52 -5.31
CA PRO A 72 1.03 -8.74 -4.97
C PRO A 72 1.55 -9.42 -3.70
N TYR A 73 2.72 -9.00 -3.20
CA TYR A 73 3.36 -9.58 -2.02
C TYR A 73 3.41 -8.57 -0.87
N GLY A 74 2.76 -8.89 0.25
CA GLY A 74 2.69 -8.04 1.44
C GLY A 74 4.02 -7.84 2.19
N ASN A 75 5.14 -8.40 1.74
CA ASN A 75 6.45 -8.23 2.36
C ASN A 75 7.20 -6.97 1.91
N ILE A 76 6.75 -6.31 0.83
CA ILE A 76 7.35 -5.06 0.35
C ILE A 76 6.79 -3.88 1.16
N ASP A 77 7.70 -3.01 1.61
CA ASP A 77 7.38 -1.73 2.25
C ASP A 77 7.83 -0.54 1.38
N GLU A 78 7.54 0.67 1.87
CA GLU A 78 7.83 1.93 1.14
C GLU A 78 9.33 2.11 0.88
N CYS A 79 10.17 1.70 1.83
CA CYS A 79 11.62 1.81 1.75
C CYS A 79 12.16 0.82 0.70
N GLN A 80 11.72 -0.43 0.77
CA GLN A 80 12.11 -1.47 -0.18
C GLN A 80 11.65 -1.16 -1.61
N LEU A 81 10.46 -0.57 -1.77
CA LEU A 81 10.01 -0.08 -3.08
C LEU A 81 10.89 1.08 -3.57
N GLY A 82 11.29 1.98 -2.67
CA GLY A 82 12.20 3.09 -2.96
C GLY A 82 13.60 2.68 -3.38
N ASP A 83 14.11 1.58 -2.85
CA ASP A 83 15.45 1.06 -3.18
C ASP A 83 15.49 0.33 -4.53
N MET A 84 14.35 0.15 -5.20
CA MET A 84 14.31 -0.51 -6.50
C MET A 84 14.93 0.35 -7.59
N PHE A 85 15.72 -0.30 -8.45
CA PHE A 85 16.36 0.36 -9.58
C PHE A 85 15.36 0.57 -10.71
N ILE A 86 15.24 1.83 -11.13
CA ILE A 86 14.42 2.26 -12.26
C ILE A 86 15.29 2.91 -13.32
N ARG A 87 14.87 2.75 -14.58
CA ARG A 87 15.53 3.39 -15.71
C ARG A 87 14.87 4.75 -15.97
N LEU A 88 15.65 5.83 -15.90
CA LEU A 88 15.17 7.19 -16.22
C LEU A 88 15.22 7.46 -17.72
N ASN A 89 16.24 6.95 -18.40
CA ASN A 89 16.45 7.09 -19.84
C ASN A 89 17.42 6.00 -20.32
N ARG A 90 17.92 6.08 -21.56
CA ARG A 90 18.80 5.05 -22.15
C ARG A 90 20.12 4.83 -21.40
N GLU A 91 20.60 5.84 -20.67
CA GLU A 91 21.96 5.86 -20.11
C GLU A 91 21.97 5.83 -18.59
N ARG A 92 20.85 6.19 -17.94
CA ARG A 92 20.79 6.38 -16.49
C ARG A 92 19.80 5.43 -15.82
N ILE A 93 20.31 4.68 -14.85
CA ILE A 93 19.56 3.84 -13.92
C ILE A 93 19.84 4.38 -12.52
N VAL A 94 18.80 4.57 -11.72
CA VAL A 94 18.87 5.11 -10.35
C VAL A 94 17.92 4.34 -9.44
N SER A 95 18.04 4.52 -8.13
CA SER A 95 17.00 4.08 -7.20
C SER A 95 15.74 4.94 -7.34
N LEU A 96 14.57 4.39 -7.06
CA LEU A 96 13.31 5.13 -7.09
C LEU A 96 13.33 6.31 -6.09
N ASN A 97 13.99 6.13 -4.93
CA ASN A 97 14.19 7.18 -3.92
C ASN A 97 14.91 8.43 -4.43
N GLU A 98 15.72 8.33 -5.49
CA GLU A 98 16.44 9.48 -6.06
C GLU A 98 15.55 10.39 -6.92
N VAL A 99 14.38 9.92 -7.35
CA VAL A 99 13.47 10.67 -8.25
C VAL A 99 12.06 10.81 -7.70
N ALA A 100 11.66 9.93 -6.78
CA ALA A 100 10.37 10.01 -6.11
C ALA A 100 10.40 11.11 -5.05
N LEU A 101 9.50 12.08 -5.19
CA LEU A 101 9.26 13.08 -4.14
C LEU A 101 8.71 12.41 -2.87
N LYS A 102 7.82 11.43 -3.05
CA LYS A 102 7.24 10.66 -1.96
C LYS A 102 6.71 9.31 -2.43
N ILE A 103 6.90 8.30 -1.60
CA ILE A 103 6.25 6.99 -1.73
C ILE A 103 5.28 6.86 -0.55
N VAL A 104 4.01 6.58 -0.84
CA VAL A 104 2.93 6.53 0.16
C VAL A 104 2.26 5.16 0.12
N ASN A 105 2.21 4.47 1.26
CA ASN A 105 1.36 3.30 1.45
C ASN A 105 -0.10 3.73 1.64
N LEU A 106 -0.95 3.44 0.65
CA LEU A 106 -2.36 3.83 0.68
C LEU A 106 -3.17 3.01 1.68
N ASP A 107 -2.80 1.74 1.92
CA ASP A 107 -3.52 0.87 2.85
C ASP A 107 -3.29 1.32 4.30
N GLN A 108 -2.06 1.66 4.64
CA GLN A 108 -1.74 2.26 5.94
C GLN A 108 -2.42 3.62 6.12
N SER A 109 -2.44 4.45 5.08
CA SER A 109 -3.10 5.76 5.12
C SER A 109 -4.60 5.63 5.36
N LYS A 110 -5.26 4.67 4.71
CA LYS A 110 -6.69 4.38 4.90
C LYS A 110 -6.99 3.89 6.31
N ALA A 111 -6.22 2.92 6.81
CA ALA A 111 -6.39 2.40 8.16
C ALA A 111 -6.19 3.48 9.23
N MET A 112 -5.19 4.35 9.04
CA MET A 112 -4.95 5.49 9.94
C MET A 112 -6.12 6.47 9.93
N TYR A 113 -6.65 6.79 8.74
CA TYR A 113 -7.80 7.69 8.59
C TYR A 113 -9.07 7.13 9.25
N GLU A 114 -9.37 5.84 9.04
CA GLU A 114 -10.51 5.16 9.67
C GLU A 114 -10.39 5.13 11.20
N ASN A 115 -9.20 4.88 11.73
CA ASN A 115 -8.94 4.94 13.18
C ASN A 115 -9.15 6.36 13.75
N LEU A 116 -8.69 7.39 13.03
CA LEU A 116 -8.90 8.78 13.45
C LEU A 116 -10.39 9.13 13.48
N LEU A 117 -11.15 8.74 12.46
CA LEU A 117 -12.60 8.90 12.43
C LEU A 117 -13.28 8.20 13.60
N ALA A 118 -12.96 6.94 13.85
CA ALA A 118 -13.53 6.17 14.97
C ALA A 118 -13.23 6.84 16.32
N SER A 119 -11.99 7.29 16.54
CA SER A 119 -11.60 7.99 17.77
C SER A 119 -12.37 9.31 17.97
N PHE A 120 -12.68 10.01 16.88
CA PHE A 120 -13.43 11.26 16.90
C PHE A 120 -14.91 11.01 17.24
N GLU A 121 -15.52 9.98 16.64
CA GLU A 121 -16.88 9.56 16.95
C GLU A 121 -17.03 9.12 18.41
N GLU A 122 -16.11 8.32 18.92
CA GLU A 122 -16.08 7.93 20.33
C GLU A 122 -16.01 9.14 21.26
N LYS A 123 -15.15 10.12 20.93
CA LYS A 123 -15.01 11.35 21.72
C LYS A 123 -16.33 12.13 21.74
N ASN A 124 -17.01 12.24 20.60
CA ASN A 124 -18.31 12.91 20.51
C ASN A 124 -19.41 12.15 21.27
N GLN A 125 -19.42 10.82 21.23
CA GLN A 125 -20.37 10.01 22.01
C GLN A 125 -20.14 10.16 23.52
N LYS A 126 -18.89 10.14 23.98
CA LYS A 126 -18.53 10.37 25.40
C LYS A 126 -18.94 11.77 25.88
N VAL A 127 -18.79 12.80 25.05
CA VAL A 127 -19.26 14.17 25.36
C VAL A 127 -20.79 14.23 25.47
N LYS A 128 -21.52 13.61 24.53
CA LYS A 128 -22.99 13.54 24.59
C LYS A 128 -23.48 12.78 25.83
N ALA A 129 -22.84 11.66 26.17
CA ALA A 129 -23.16 10.88 27.37
C ALA A 129 -22.95 11.69 28.67
N ARG A 130 -21.83 12.42 28.79
CA ARG A 130 -21.57 13.31 29.93
C ARG A 130 -22.56 14.46 30.03
N SER A 131 -22.99 15.04 28.90
CA SER A 131 -24.01 16.11 28.89
C SER A 131 -25.39 15.64 29.36
N LYS A 132 -25.74 14.37 29.09
CA LYS A 132 -26.99 13.76 29.57
C LYS A 132 -26.91 13.41 31.07
N GLN A 133 -25.76 12.95 31.56
CA GLN A 133 -25.55 12.74 32.99
C GLN A 133 -25.56 14.05 33.79
N GLY A 134 -24.99 15.14 33.26
CA GLY A 134 -25.02 16.45 33.93
C GLY A 134 -26.43 17.01 34.13
N LYS A 135 -27.36 16.76 33.18
CA LYS A 135 -28.77 17.18 33.31
C LYS A 135 -29.58 16.35 34.31
N ALA A 136 -29.18 15.11 34.58
CA ALA A 136 -29.88 14.23 35.52
C ALA A 136 -29.51 14.52 36.99
N ILE A 137 -28.38 15.19 37.24
CA ILE A 137 -27.90 15.48 38.61
C ILE A 137 -28.39 16.84 39.12
N SER A 138 -28.81 17.75 38.24
CA SER A 138 -29.33 19.08 38.62
C SER A 138 -30.87 19.14 38.71
N ALA A 139 -31.52 18.00 38.87
CA ALA A 139 -32.96 17.87 39.07
C ALA A 139 -33.23 17.08 40.36
N ASP A 140 -32.72 17.59 41.47
CA ASP A 140 -33.14 17.26 42.85
C ASP A 140 -33.04 18.54 43.69
#